data_AF-A0A661KGA5-F1
#
_entry.id   AF-A0A661KGA5-F1
#
_cell.length_a   1.000
_cell.length_b   1.000
_cell.length_c   1.000
_cell.angle_alpha   90.00
_cell.angle_beta   90.00
_cell.angle_gamma   90.00
#
_symmetry.space_group_name_H-M   'P 1'
#
loop_
_entity.id
_entity.type
_entity.pdbx_description
1 polymer ?
#
loop_
_entity_poly.entity_id
_entity_poly.type
_entity_poly.pdbx_seq_one_letter_code
_entity_poly.pdbx_strand_id
1 'polypeptide(L)'
;MSIEETVIRCKKCGYQFEDNVACSQERQPCPNCGSSLRNISVHIKESITISSEIKATVIGVERNSLLLQTVIVSEGKSKEGLLIKAVTIPWYAIIGLIENDPNTIFQISPEKWEEIIAGAYTEAGFDKVILTPRSGDLGRDIIAIKKGIGTIRVIDQVKAYKPGHLVTANDVRALMGVLQTDGVSKGFLTTTSDFAPRIKDDPLIQPFIPQRLELINGKKLKRRLQELGKTKKIA
;
A
#
# COMPACT_ATOMS: atom_id res chain seq x y z
N MET A 1 -31.67 11.05 2.14
CA MET A 1 -31.27 10.29 0.94
C MET A 1 -31.49 11.17 -0.27
N SER A 2 -30.46 11.85 -0.74
CA SER A 2 -30.51 12.66 -1.96
C SER A 2 -29.47 12.13 -2.94
N ILE A 3 -29.94 11.89 -4.16
CA ILE A 3 -29.27 11.19 -5.25
C ILE A 3 -28.00 11.97 -5.68
N GLU A 4 -26.92 11.22 -5.89
CA GLU A 4 -25.63 11.67 -6.42
C GLU A 4 -25.79 12.15 -7.87
N GLU A 5 -25.48 13.41 -8.17
CA GLU A 5 -25.47 13.91 -9.56
C GLU A 5 -24.13 13.54 -10.22
N THR A 6 -24.06 12.35 -10.82
CA THR A 6 -22.99 11.98 -11.75
C THR A 6 -23.32 12.56 -13.12
N VAL A 7 -22.46 13.45 -13.63
CA VAL A 7 -22.64 14.06 -14.95
C VAL A 7 -21.70 13.40 -15.96
N ILE A 8 -22.27 12.78 -17.00
CA ILE A 8 -21.51 12.14 -18.08
C ILE A 8 -21.62 13.00 -19.33
N ARG A 9 -20.47 13.39 -19.92
CA ARG A 9 -20.39 14.16 -21.17
C ARG A 9 -19.58 13.45 -22.23
N CYS A 10 -19.87 13.69 -23.50
CA CYS A 10 -19.02 13.21 -24.59
C CYS A 10 -17.70 13.99 -24.61
N LYS A 11 -16.57 13.28 -24.63
CA LYS A 11 -15.23 13.91 -24.65
C LYS A 11 -14.99 14.76 -25.90
N LYS A 12 -15.61 14.38 -27.03
CA LYS A 12 -15.39 15.04 -28.32
C LYS A 12 -16.27 16.28 -28.54
N CYS A 13 -17.55 16.23 -28.14
CA CYS A 13 -18.50 17.31 -28.44
C CYS A 13 -19.21 17.89 -27.21
N GLY A 14 -18.94 17.39 -26.00
CA GLY A 14 -19.53 17.90 -24.77
C GLY A 14 -20.98 17.49 -24.48
N TYR A 15 -21.64 16.73 -25.37
CA TYR A 15 -23.02 16.26 -25.19
C TYR A 15 -23.23 15.54 -23.85
N GLN A 16 -24.21 15.97 -23.05
CA GLN A 16 -24.52 15.40 -21.74
C GLN A 16 -25.53 14.26 -21.88
N PHE A 17 -25.24 13.12 -21.25
CA PHE A 17 -26.13 11.96 -21.24
C PHE A 17 -27.05 12.02 -20.02
N GLU A 18 -28.34 11.74 -20.22
CA GLU A 18 -29.37 11.86 -19.16
C GLU A 18 -29.49 10.59 -18.29
N ASP A 19 -28.99 9.43 -18.75
CA ASP A 19 -29.26 8.16 -18.07
C ASP A 19 -28.11 7.66 -17.18
N ASN A 20 -28.46 7.34 -15.93
CA ASN A 20 -27.70 6.53 -14.96
C ASN A 20 -27.62 5.04 -15.40
N VAL A 21 -27.12 4.77 -16.60
CA VAL A 21 -26.94 3.39 -17.10
C VAL A 21 -25.57 2.88 -16.66
N ALA A 22 -25.48 2.50 -15.40
CA ALA A 22 -24.32 1.81 -14.86
C ALA A 22 -24.23 0.33 -15.29
N CYS A 23 -25.19 -0.21 -16.06
CA CYS A 23 -25.25 -1.65 -16.36
C CYS A 23 -25.98 -2.00 -17.68
N SER A 24 -25.45 -1.61 -18.84
CA SER A 24 -25.77 -2.29 -20.11
C SER A 24 -24.47 -2.63 -20.85
N GLN A 25 -24.40 -3.85 -21.37
CA GLN A 25 -23.16 -4.47 -21.86
C GLN A 25 -22.66 -3.93 -23.20
N GLU A 26 -23.38 -3.00 -23.85
CA GLU A 26 -22.94 -2.30 -25.05
C GLU A 26 -23.13 -0.79 -24.91
N ARG A 27 -22.04 -0.04 -25.03
CA ARG A 27 -22.05 1.42 -24.92
C ARG A 27 -22.58 2.03 -26.21
N GLN A 28 -23.72 2.72 -26.15
CA GLN A 28 -24.22 3.44 -27.31
C GLN A 28 -23.31 4.64 -27.66
N PRO A 29 -22.97 4.83 -28.95
CA PRO A 29 -22.16 5.96 -29.40
C PRO A 29 -22.89 7.28 -29.14
N CYS A 30 -22.13 8.38 -28.99
CA CYS A 30 -22.74 9.69 -28.75
C CYS A 30 -23.67 10.05 -29.93
N PRO A 31 -24.94 10.43 -29.67
CA PRO A 31 -25.88 10.75 -30.75
C PRO A 31 -25.43 11.96 -31.58
N ASN A 32 -24.62 12.85 -31.01
CA ASN A 32 -24.19 14.07 -31.69
C ASN A 32 -22.91 13.91 -32.54
N CYS A 33 -22.02 12.97 -32.20
CA CYS A 33 -20.72 12.87 -32.90
C CYS A 33 -20.21 11.45 -33.15
N GLY A 34 -21.00 10.43 -32.82
CA GLY A 34 -20.65 9.02 -32.96
C GLY A 34 -19.54 8.53 -32.02
N SER A 35 -18.90 9.41 -31.25
CA SER A 35 -17.79 9.02 -30.38
C SER A 35 -18.28 8.22 -29.16
N SER A 36 -17.54 7.18 -28.78
CA SER A 36 -17.75 6.42 -27.55
C SER A 36 -16.97 6.99 -26.35
N LEU A 37 -16.13 8.01 -26.57
CA LEU A 37 -15.33 8.63 -25.52
C LEU A 37 -16.20 9.54 -24.62
N ARG A 38 -15.96 9.48 -23.32
CA ARG A 38 -16.72 10.23 -22.29
C ARG A 38 -15.79 10.92 -21.30
N ASN A 39 -16.22 12.05 -20.77
CA ASN A 39 -15.71 12.68 -19.55
C ASN A 39 -16.79 12.54 -18.48
N ILE A 40 -16.42 12.05 -17.30
CA ILE A 40 -17.34 11.87 -16.18
C ILE A 40 -16.92 12.84 -15.08
N SER A 41 -17.88 13.61 -14.57
CA SER A 41 -17.69 14.55 -13.49
C SER A 41 -18.63 14.19 -12.35
N VAL A 42 -18.07 14.04 -11.15
CA VAL A 42 -18.83 13.73 -9.92
C VAL A 42 -18.70 14.93 -8.99
N HIS A 43 -19.83 15.52 -8.61
CA HIS A 43 -19.87 16.61 -7.63
C HIS A 43 -20.25 16.04 -6.26
N ILE A 44 -19.32 16.11 -5.31
CA ILE A 44 -19.56 15.74 -3.91
C ILE A 44 -19.98 17.04 -3.18
N LYS A 45 -21.18 17.06 -2.59
CA LYS A 45 -21.75 18.26 -1.94
C LYS A 45 -21.32 18.45 -0.48
N GLU A 46 -20.61 17.51 0.13
CA GLU A 46 -20.12 17.68 1.50
C GLU A 46 -18.71 18.30 1.51
N SER A 47 -18.61 19.46 2.15
CA SER A 47 -17.37 20.21 2.32
C SER A 47 -16.40 19.45 3.22
N ILE A 48 -15.25 19.02 2.67
CA ILE A 48 -14.11 18.65 3.51
C ILE A 48 -13.45 19.95 3.95
N THR A 49 -13.73 20.41 5.17
CA THR A 49 -13.05 21.56 5.76
C THR A 49 -11.64 21.14 6.17
N ILE A 50 -10.68 21.29 5.25
CA ILE A 50 -9.25 21.12 5.53
C ILE A 50 -8.67 22.50 5.80
N SER A 51 -8.27 22.76 7.05
CA SER A 51 -7.54 23.97 7.40
C SER A 51 -6.16 23.98 6.74
N SER A 52 -6.01 24.92 5.80
CA SER A 52 -4.79 25.50 5.19
C SER A 52 -3.66 24.55 4.74
N GLU A 53 -3.52 24.49 3.41
CA GLU A 53 -2.33 24.11 2.62
C GLU A 53 -2.05 22.63 2.34
N ILE A 54 -3.06 21.86 1.96
CA ILE A 54 -2.82 20.58 1.27
C ILE A 54 -3.27 20.70 -0.20
N LYS A 55 -2.31 20.77 -1.13
CA LYS A 55 -2.57 20.55 -2.55
C LYS A 55 -2.78 19.06 -2.80
N ALA A 56 -4.02 18.60 -2.81
CA ALA A 56 -4.37 17.26 -3.27
C ALA A 56 -4.72 17.32 -4.76
N THR A 57 -3.91 16.68 -5.61
CA THR A 57 -4.18 16.55 -7.05
C THR A 57 -4.80 15.19 -7.30
N VAL A 58 -6.10 15.14 -7.62
CA VAL A 58 -6.80 13.91 -8.01
C VAL A 58 -6.76 13.80 -9.53
N ILE A 59 -5.93 12.89 -10.06
CA ILE A 59 -5.90 12.55 -11.49
C ILE A 59 -6.80 11.33 -11.70
N GLY A 60 -7.89 11.46 -12.46
CA GLY A 60 -8.78 10.33 -12.76
C GLY A 60 -8.11 9.27 -13.66
N VAL A 61 -8.37 7.99 -13.38
CA VAL A 61 -7.70 6.85 -14.06
C VAL A 61 -8.73 5.85 -14.56
N GLU A 62 -8.53 5.35 -15.77
CA GLU A 62 -9.35 4.34 -16.45
C GLU A 62 -9.36 2.97 -15.77
N ARG A 63 -10.49 2.27 -15.96
CA ARG A 63 -11.00 1.06 -15.28
C ARG A 63 -10.10 -0.20 -15.24
N ASN A 64 -8.94 -0.20 -15.91
CA ASN A 64 -7.99 -1.33 -15.90
C ASN A 64 -6.66 -1.04 -15.22
N SER A 65 -6.50 0.15 -14.62
CA SER A 65 -5.35 0.45 -13.77
C SER A 65 -5.88 0.70 -12.38
N LEU A 66 -5.66 -0.24 -11.46
CA LEU A 66 -5.83 -0.04 -10.02
C LEU A 66 -4.79 1.00 -9.55
N LEU A 67 -4.91 2.25 -10.00
CA LEU A 67 -4.27 3.39 -9.37
C LEU A 67 -5.07 3.69 -8.10
N LEU A 68 -4.88 2.80 -7.13
CA LEU A 68 -5.15 3.04 -5.73
C LEU A 68 -4.29 4.26 -5.35
N GLN A 69 -4.87 5.45 -5.36
CA GLN A 69 -4.20 6.66 -4.85
C GLN A 69 -4.21 6.59 -3.32
N THR A 70 -3.06 6.27 -2.72
CA THR A 70 -2.87 6.51 -1.27
C THR A 70 -2.52 7.96 -1.08
N VAL A 71 -3.42 8.70 -0.46
CA VAL A 71 -3.04 9.85 0.35
C VAL A 71 -2.38 9.32 1.63
N ILE A 72 -1.10 9.60 1.79
CA ILE A 72 -0.40 9.40 3.05
C ILE A 72 -0.73 10.61 3.93
N VAL A 73 -1.23 10.38 5.13
CA VAL A 73 -1.34 11.43 6.14
C VAL A 73 -0.05 11.40 6.96
N SER A 74 0.79 12.41 6.80
CA SER A 74 2.05 12.51 7.53
C SER A 74 1.95 13.47 8.71
N GLU A 75 2.62 13.15 9.83
CA GLU A 75 2.75 14.07 10.97
C GLU A 75 3.96 15.01 10.85
N GLY A 76 4.85 14.75 9.89
CA GLY A 76 6.06 15.54 9.66
C GLY A 76 7.18 14.74 8.99
N LYS A 77 8.39 15.31 8.98
CA LYS A 77 9.60 14.65 8.48
C LYS A 77 10.61 14.46 9.61
N SER A 78 11.37 13.38 9.54
CA SER A 78 12.54 13.09 10.36
C SER A 78 13.79 13.02 9.49
N LYS A 79 14.96 12.89 10.10
CA LYS A 79 16.22 12.63 9.35
C LYS A 79 16.18 11.30 8.59
N GLU A 80 15.33 10.37 9.02
CA GLU A 80 15.25 9.02 8.47
C GLU A 80 14.13 8.86 7.44
N GLY A 81 13.24 9.85 7.28
CA GLY A 81 12.10 9.76 6.37
C GLY A 81 10.83 10.45 6.86
N LEU A 82 9.72 10.11 6.23
CA LEU A 82 8.39 10.68 6.47
C LEU A 82 7.69 9.98 7.64
N LEU A 83 7.17 10.74 8.61
CA LEU A 83 6.40 10.20 9.72
C LEU A 83 4.97 9.90 9.27
N ILE A 84 4.56 8.64 9.37
CA ILE A 84 3.26 8.17 8.90
C ILE A 84 2.26 8.21 10.07
N LYS A 85 1.18 8.99 9.90
CA LYS A 85 0.03 9.02 10.81
C LYS A 85 -1.03 8.02 10.41
N ALA A 86 -1.33 8.01 9.11
CA ALA A 86 -2.36 7.18 8.52
C ALA A 86 -2.13 7.03 7.02
N VAL A 87 -2.74 6.00 6.44
CA VAL A 87 -2.69 5.70 5.02
C VAL A 87 -4.13 5.60 4.52
N THR A 88 -4.51 6.42 3.55
CA THR A 88 -5.93 6.56 3.14
C THR A 88 -6.49 5.39 2.37
N ILE A 89 -5.67 4.55 1.74
CA ILE A 89 -6.13 3.24 1.30
C ILE A 89 -5.81 2.31 2.43
N PRO A 90 -6.83 1.96 3.22
CA PRO A 90 -6.62 1.08 4.33
C PRO A 90 -6.26 -0.26 3.72
N TRP A 91 -5.21 -0.87 4.24
CA TRP A 91 -4.74 -2.17 3.79
C TRP A 91 -5.90 -3.21 3.76
N TYR A 92 -6.97 -3.04 4.55
CA TYR A 92 -8.14 -3.92 4.53
C TYR A 92 -8.92 -3.84 3.21
N ALA A 93 -8.96 -2.67 2.55
CA ALA A 93 -9.55 -2.53 1.22
C ALA A 93 -8.74 -3.35 0.19
N ILE A 94 -7.42 -3.38 0.38
CA ILE A 94 -6.49 -4.13 -0.48
C ILE A 94 -6.67 -5.63 -0.27
N ILE A 95 -6.94 -6.08 0.96
CA ILE A 95 -7.31 -7.49 1.19
C ILE A 95 -8.56 -7.86 0.42
N GLY A 96 -9.60 -7.03 0.45
CA GLY A 96 -10.82 -7.28 -0.33
C GLY A 96 -10.50 -7.42 -1.82
N LEU A 97 -9.60 -6.60 -2.34
CA LEU A 97 -9.14 -6.70 -3.74
C LEU A 97 -8.34 -8.00 -4.00
N ILE A 98 -7.43 -8.39 -3.10
CA ILE A 98 -6.63 -9.62 -3.20
C ILE A 98 -7.50 -10.89 -3.03
N GLU A 99 -8.60 -10.80 -2.29
CA GLU A 99 -9.56 -11.89 -2.14
C GLU A 99 -10.38 -12.10 -3.41
N ASN A 100 -10.76 -11.00 -4.09
CA ASN A 100 -11.49 -11.05 -5.36
C ASN A 100 -10.59 -11.48 -6.54
N ASP A 101 -9.36 -10.96 -6.61
CA ASP A 101 -8.35 -11.38 -7.59
C ASP A 101 -6.97 -11.44 -6.94
N PRO A 102 -6.43 -12.65 -6.68
CA PRO A 102 -5.10 -12.83 -6.13
C PRO A 102 -3.98 -12.18 -6.96
N ASN A 103 -4.18 -11.97 -8.26
CA ASN A 103 -3.17 -11.35 -9.12
C ASN A 103 -3.02 -9.85 -8.88
N THR A 104 -4.01 -9.21 -8.24
CA THR A 104 -3.97 -7.80 -7.84
C THR A 104 -2.71 -7.47 -7.02
N ILE A 105 -2.23 -8.42 -6.22
CA ILE A 105 -1.04 -8.25 -5.38
C ILE A 105 0.20 -7.84 -6.20
N PHE A 106 0.28 -8.29 -7.46
CA PHE A 106 1.42 -8.05 -8.37
C PHE A 106 1.22 -6.83 -9.28
N GLN A 107 0.04 -6.21 -9.24
CA GLN A 107 -0.25 -4.96 -9.97
C GLN A 107 0.07 -3.72 -9.14
N ILE A 108 0.22 -3.89 -7.82
CA ILE A 108 0.60 -2.83 -6.89
C ILE A 108 2.11 -2.59 -7.00
N SER A 109 2.51 -1.33 -7.15
CA SER A 109 3.93 -0.96 -7.27
C SER A 109 4.71 -1.21 -5.97
N PRO A 110 6.04 -1.40 -6.03
CA PRO A 110 6.87 -1.55 -4.84
C PRO A 110 6.67 -0.42 -3.83
N GLU A 111 6.62 0.81 -4.35
CA GLU A 111 6.48 2.02 -3.55
C GLU A 111 5.21 2.02 -2.73
N LYS A 112 4.15 1.53 -3.37
CA LYS A 112 2.83 1.43 -2.78
C LYS A 112 2.78 0.32 -1.74
N TRP A 113 3.48 -0.80 -1.96
CA TRP A 113 3.60 -1.86 -0.96
C TRP A 113 4.26 -1.37 0.33
N GLU A 114 5.29 -0.54 0.23
CA GLU A 114 5.93 0.05 1.41
C GLU A 114 4.97 0.93 2.21
N GLU A 115 4.19 1.77 1.54
CA GLU A 115 3.16 2.60 2.18
C GLU A 115 2.09 1.76 2.88
N ILE A 116 1.63 0.69 2.24
CA ILE A 116 0.64 -0.24 2.80
C ILE A 116 1.19 -0.90 4.07
N ILE A 117 2.44 -1.37 4.02
CA ILE A 117 3.10 -2.02 5.16
C ILE A 117 3.32 -1.01 6.29
N ALA A 118 3.73 0.23 6.00
CA ALA A 118 3.82 1.30 6.99
C ALA A 118 2.46 1.57 7.68
N GLY A 119 1.38 1.61 6.89
CA GLY A 119 0.01 1.69 7.42
C GLY A 119 -0.34 0.51 8.32
N ALA A 120 0.06 -0.72 7.95
CA ALA A 120 -0.16 -1.91 8.77
C ALA A 120 0.59 -1.86 10.11
N TYR A 121 1.83 -1.33 10.16
CA TYR A 121 2.54 -1.11 11.42
C TYR A 121 1.83 -0.09 12.31
N THR A 122 1.32 1.00 11.72
CA THR A 122 0.57 2.02 12.46
C THR A 122 -0.67 1.41 13.11
N GLU A 123 -1.45 0.63 12.35
CA GLU A 123 -2.65 -0.05 12.84
C GLU A 123 -2.33 -1.18 13.83
N ALA A 124 -1.15 -1.80 13.75
CA ALA A 124 -0.65 -2.75 14.74
C ALA A 124 -0.25 -2.08 16.09
N GLY A 125 -0.47 -0.77 16.22
CA GLY A 125 -0.22 -0.01 17.44
C GLY A 125 1.26 0.21 17.70
N PHE A 126 2.03 0.54 16.65
CA PHE A 126 3.36 1.12 16.81
C PHE A 126 3.23 2.63 17.01
N ASP A 127 3.93 3.17 18.00
CA ASP A 127 3.84 4.59 18.40
C ASP A 127 4.42 5.54 17.36
N LYS A 128 5.40 5.07 16.56
CA LYS A 128 6.03 5.87 15.51
C LYS A 128 6.38 4.99 14.33
N VAL A 129 5.90 5.37 13.15
CA VAL A 129 6.22 4.71 11.88
C VAL A 129 6.82 5.73 10.92
N ILE A 130 7.94 5.37 10.31
CA ILE A 130 8.69 6.19 9.37
C ILE A 130 8.80 5.41 8.06
N LEU A 131 8.33 6.03 6.98
CA LEU A 131 8.60 5.58 5.61
C LEU A 131 9.86 6.29 5.14
N THR A 132 10.90 5.55 4.75
CA THR A 132 12.19 6.13 4.39
C THR A 132 12.17 6.71 2.97
N PRO A 133 13.17 7.54 2.60
CA PRO A 133 13.29 8.04 1.25
C PRO A 133 13.49 6.92 0.22
N ARG A 134 13.05 7.16 -1.02
CA ARG A 134 13.19 6.21 -2.14
C ARG A 134 14.64 5.85 -2.50
N SER A 135 15.61 6.64 -2.07
CA SER A 135 17.02 6.44 -2.33
C SER A 135 17.86 6.75 -1.09
N GLY A 136 18.95 6.02 -0.91
CA GLY A 136 19.85 6.20 0.24
C GLY A 136 19.23 5.71 1.56
N ASP A 137 18.19 4.89 1.52
CA ASP A 137 17.53 4.29 2.66
C ASP A 137 18.40 3.20 3.32
N LEU A 138 19.38 2.65 2.58
CA LEU A 138 20.28 1.57 2.98
C LEU A 138 19.54 0.24 3.21
N GLY A 139 18.45 -0.01 2.49
CA GLY A 139 17.64 -1.23 2.62
C GLY A 139 16.70 -1.21 3.83
N ARG A 140 16.26 -0.03 4.26
CA ARG A 140 15.29 0.17 5.34
C ARG A 140 14.10 0.87 4.71
N ASP A 141 13.09 0.16 4.24
CA ASP A 141 11.94 0.81 3.60
C ASP A 141 10.99 1.41 4.67
N ILE A 142 10.79 0.67 5.76
CA ILE A 142 10.00 1.11 6.92
C ILE A 142 10.83 1.00 8.20
N ILE A 143 10.72 2.01 9.06
CA ILE A 143 11.17 1.96 10.45
C ILE A 143 9.95 2.11 11.35
N ALA A 144 9.75 1.19 12.29
CA ALA A 144 8.66 1.27 13.25
C ALA A 144 9.19 1.16 14.68
N ILE A 145 8.68 1.99 15.58
CA ILE A 145 9.08 2.05 16.99
C ILE A 145 7.85 1.83 17.85
N LYS A 146 7.97 0.88 18.78
CA LYS A 146 6.98 0.61 19.82
C LYS A 146 7.57 0.87 21.19
N LYS A 147 6.84 1.61 22.02
CA LYS A 147 7.19 1.98 23.39
C LYS A 147 6.33 1.17 24.36
N GLY A 148 6.91 0.87 25.51
CA GLY A 148 6.29 0.18 26.63
C GLY A 148 7.24 0.25 27.82
N ILE A 149 7.45 -0.86 28.53
CA ILE A 149 8.50 -0.95 29.56
C ILE A 149 9.89 -0.67 28.95
N GLY A 150 10.09 -1.02 27.69
CA GLY A 150 11.28 -0.67 26.90
C GLY A 150 10.91 -0.05 25.56
N THR A 151 11.92 0.20 24.73
CA THR A 151 11.74 0.66 23.34
C THR A 151 12.18 -0.43 22.39
N ILE A 152 11.29 -0.81 21.46
CA ILE A 152 11.58 -1.75 20.39
C ILE A 152 11.61 -0.95 19.08
N ARG A 153 12.76 -0.98 18.42
CA ARG A 153 12.94 -0.38 17.08
C ARG A 153 13.05 -1.51 16.07
N VAL A 154 12.17 -1.55 15.08
CA VAL A 154 12.20 -2.54 14.01
C VAL A 154 12.35 -1.88 12.64
N ILE A 155 12.89 -2.63 11.70
CA ILE A 155 12.97 -2.24 10.29
C ILE A 155 12.28 -3.29 9.43
N ASP A 156 11.66 -2.87 8.34
CA ASP A 156 11.08 -3.74 7.32
C ASP A 156 11.64 -3.36 5.95
N GLN A 157 12.19 -4.34 5.24
CA GLN A 157 12.59 -4.22 3.85
C GLN A 157 11.56 -4.93 2.98
N VAL A 158 11.08 -4.27 1.94
CA VAL A 158 9.95 -4.69 1.12
C VAL A 158 10.42 -4.99 -0.31
N LYS A 159 10.07 -6.18 -0.81
CA LYS A 159 10.37 -6.62 -2.17
C LYS A 159 9.08 -7.05 -2.88
N ALA A 160 8.48 -6.15 -3.66
CA ALA A 160 7.30 -6.44 -4.46
C ALA A 160 7.66 -7.21 -5.76
N TYR A 161 7.97 -8.50 -5.61
CA TYR A 161 8.33 -9.39 -6.72
C TYR A 161 7.12 -10.15 -7.28
N LYS A 162 7.19 -10.45 -8.57
CA LYS A 162 6.22 -11.31 -9.27
C LYS A 162 6.48 -12.79 -8.99
N PRO A 163 5.49 -13.68 -9.20
CA PRO A 163 5.71 -15.13 -9.11
C PRO A 163 6.88 -15.57 -10.01
N GLY A 164 7.71 -16.48 -9.51
CA GLY A 164 8.92 -16.93 -10.20
C GLY A 164 10.18 -16.10 -9.90
N HIS A 165 10.05 -14.92 -9.30
CA HIS A 165 11.18 -14.13 -8.81
C HIS A 165 11.30 -14.26 -7.29
N LEU A 166 12.36 -14.91 -6.82
CA LEU A 166 12.56 -15.22 -5.42
C LEU A 166 13.53 -14.24 -4.76
N VAL A 167 13.27 -13.93 -3.50
CA VAL A 167 14.22 -13.21 -2.64
C VAL A 167 15.40 -14.14 -2.31
N THR A 168 16.61 -13.66 -2.54
CA THR A 168 17.83 -14.47 -2.44
C THR A 168 18.42 -14.44 -1.03
N ALA A 169 19.34 -15.37 -0.75
CA ALA A 169 20.12 -15.33 0.49
C ALA A 169 20.94 -14.04 0.63
N ASN A 170 21.38 -13.44 -0.48
CA ASN A 170 22.12 -12.18 -0.46
C ASN A 170 21.25 -11.00 -0.04
N ASP A 171 19.98 -10.96 -0.47
CA ASP A 171 19.02 -9.95 0.01
C ASP A 171 18.86 -10.04 1.54
N VAL A 172 18.73 -11.27 2.06
CA VAL A 172 18.60 -11.52 3.49
C VAL A 172 19.85 -11.09 4.26
N ARG A 173 21.04 -11.46 3.77
CA ARG A 173 22.31 -11.08 4.40
C ARG A 173 22.56 -9.58 4.34
N ALA A 174 22.12 -8.89 3.28
CA ALA A 174 22.18 -7.43 3.20
C ALA A 174 21.38 -6.80 4.34
N LEU A 175 20.14 -7.25 4.58
CA LEU A 175 19.35 -6.80 5.73
C LEU A 175 20.03 -7.12 7.07
N MET A 176 20.66 -8.30 7.21
CA MET A 176 21.43 -8.63 8.42
C MET A 176 22.58 -7.65 8.69
N GLY A 177 23.23 -7.13 7.64
CA GLY A 177 24.22 -6.06 7.76
C GLY A 177 23.61 -4.79 8.36
N VAL A 178 22.41 -4.41 7.91
CA VAL A 178 21.67 -3.26 8.46
C VAL A 178 21.34 -3.46 9.94
N LEU A 179 21.02 -4.68 10.37
CA LEU A 179 20.72 -4.98 11.78
C LEU A 179 21.86 -4.75 12.77
N GLN A 180 23.10 -4.63 12.27
CA GLN A 180 24.25 -4.30 13.12
C GLN A 180 24.31 -2.80 13.45
N THR A 181 23.43 -1.99 12.87
CA THR A 181 23.40 -0.55 13.04
C THR A 181 22.22 -0.10 13.91
N ASP A 182 22.34 1.12 14.46
CA ASP A 182 21.21 1.97 14.83
C ASP A 182 20.19 1.39 15.82
N GLY A 183 20.65 0.55 16.77
CA GLY A 183 19.82 0.04 17.86
C GLY A 183 18.62 -0.82 17.41
N VAL A 184 18.69 -1.41 16.21
CA VAL A 184 17.59 -2.21 15.65
C VAL A 184 17.43 -3.52 16.42
N SER A 185 16.24 -3.70 17.01
CA SER A 185 15.87 -4.90 17.77
C SER A 185 15.48 -6.07 16.88
N LYS A 186 14.82 -5.80 15.74
CA LYS A 186 14.37 -6.83 14.78
C LYS A 186 14.26 -6.29 13.35
N GLY A 187 14.67 -7.10 12.38
CA GLY A 187 14.44 -6.87 10.96
C GLY A 187 13.35 -7.78 10.40
N PHE A 188 12.59 -7.23 9.47
CA PHE A 188 11.64 -7.96 8.65
C PHE A 188 12.08 -7.84 7.19
N LEU A 189 12.01 -8.94 6.45
CA LEU A 189 12.12 -8.92 5.00
C LEU A 189 10.78 -9.43 4.45
N THR A 190 10.03 -8.51 3.86
CA THR A 190 8.69 -8.74 3.36
C THR A 190 8.71 -8.81 1.84
N THR A 191 8.05 -9.81 1.27
CA THR A 191 7.88 -9.92 -0.18
C THR A 191 6.48 -10.38 -0.55
N THR A 192 6.01 -9.93 -1.71
CA THR A 192 4.79 -10.45 -2.36
C THR A 192 5.01 -11.81 -3.03
N SER A 193 6.27 -12.20 -3.24
CA SER A 193 6.66 -13.49 -3.83
C SER A 193 7.06 -14.49 -2.73
N ASP A 194 8.10 -15.31 -2.96
CA ASP A 194 8.66 -16.24 -1.98
C ASP A 194 10.18 -16.09 -1.84
N PHE A 195 10.72 -16.81 -0.87
CA PHE A 195 12.16 -16.89 -0.61
C PHE A 195 12.78 -18.05 -1.39
N ALA A 196 14.05 -17.90 -1.77
CA ALA A 196 14.81 -19.01 -2.33
C ALA A 196 14.81 -20.21 -1.37
N PRO A 197 14.75 -21.45 -1.88
CA PRO A 197 14.78 -22.66 -1.06
C PRO A 197 16.00 -22.66 -0.12
N ARG A 198 15.83 -23.28 1.06
CA ARG A 198 16.91 -23.46 2.06
C ARG A 198 17.50 -22.18 2.68
N ILE A 199 16.93 -20.99 2.45
CA ILE A 199 17.35 -19.76 3.16
C ILE A 199 17.28 -19.92 4.69
N LYS A 200 16.32 -20.69 5.20
CA LYS A 200 16.19 -20.96 6.64
C LYS A 200 17.21 -21.96 7.17
N ASP A 201 17.82 -22.75 6.29
CA ASP A 201 18.83 -23.75 6.62
C ASP A 201 20.26 -23.18 6.46
N ASP A 202 20.37 -21.96 5.92
CA ASP A 202 21.64 -21.28 5.74
C ASP A 202 22.29 -21.00 7.11
N PRO A 203 23.50 -21.51 7.38
CA PRO A 203 24.13 -21.42 8.70
C PRO A 203 24.44 -19.98 9.12
N LEU A 204 24.52 -19.03 8.19
CA LEU A 204 24.73 -17.61 8.49
C LEU A 204 23.41 -16.91 8.86
N ILE A 205 22.29 -17.36 8.30
CA ILE A 205 20.97 -16.72 8.47
C ILE A 205 20.19 -17.35 9.63
N GLN A 206 20.22 -18.68 9.74
CA GLN A 206 19.44 -19.46 10.69
C GLN A 206 19.56 -18.96 12.14
N PRO A 207 20.75 -18.58 12.66
CA PRO A 207 20.88 -18.10 14.04
C PRO A 207 20.10 -16.82 14.37
N PHE A 208 19.71 -16.03 13.35
CA PHE A 208 18.97 -14.79 13.53
C PHE A 208 17.45 -15.01 13.50
N ILE A 209 16.97 -16.16 13.01
CA ILE A 209 15.54 -16.45 12.87
C ILE A 209 15.04 -17.27 14.07
N PRO A 210 13.93 -16.88 14.75
CA PRO A 210 13.11 -15.68 14.52
C PRO A 210 13.52 -14.47 15.38
N GLN A 211 14.54 -14.58 16.23
CA GLN A 211 14.78 -13.64 17.32
C GLN A 211 15.18 -12.24 16.84
N ARG A 212 15.97 -12.14 15.77
CA ARG A 212 16.43 -10.86 15.20
C ARG A 212 15.93 -10.61 13.79
N LEU A 213 15.55 -11.65 13.07
CA LEU A 213 15.13 -11.58 11.67
C LEU A 213 13.84 -12.37 11.46
N GLU A 214 12.89 -11.80 10.74
CA GLU A 214 11.68 -12.49 10.34
C GLU A 214 11.42 -12.35 8.83
N LEU A 215 11.26 -13.50 8.17
CA LEU A 215 10.97 -13.59 6.75
C LEU A 215 9.45 -13.70 6.52
N ILE A 216 8.90 -12.84 5.65
CA ILE A 216 7.47 -12.74 5.34
C ILE A 216 7.28 -12.88 3.83
N ASN A 217 6.86 -14.06 3.38
CA ASN A 217 6.52 -14.27 1.96
C ASN A 217 5.06 -13.86 1.69
N GLY A 218 4.65 -13.87 0.42
CA GLY A 218 3.34 -13.38 0.00
C GLY A 218 2.18 -14.08 0.73
N LYS A 219 2.29 -15.39 1.00
CA LYS A 219 1.29 -16.14 1.78
C LYS A 219 1.20 -15.63 3.22
N LYS A 220 2.34 -15.47 3.89
CA LYS A 220 2.39 -14.97 5.28
C LYS A 220 1.98 -13.50 5.38
N LEU A 221 2.35 -12.68 4.40
CA LEU A 221 1.93 -11.28 4.28
C LEU A 221 0.40 -11.19 4.20
N LYS A 222 -0.22 -11.91 3.25
CA LYS A 222 -1.68 -11.95 3.09
C LYS A 222 -2.37 -12.32 4.40
N ARG A 223 -1.89 -13.38 5.07
CA ARG A 223 -2.45 -13.84 6.35
C ARG A 223 -2.34 -12.76 7.44
N ARG A 224 -1.18 -12.12 7.60
CA ARG A 224 -0.96 -11.07 8.61
C ARG A 224 -1.87 -9.87 8.41
N LEU A 225 -1.98 -9.42 7.16
CA LEU A 225 -2.91 -8.36 6.82
C LEU A 225 -4.33 -8.82 7.20
N GLN A 226 -4.78 -10.02 6.81
CA GLN A 226 -6.13 -10.51 7.17
C GLN A 226 -6.38 -10.54 8.68
N GLU A 227 -5.41 -10.98 9.48
CA GLU A 227 -5.49 -11.03 10.94
C GLU A 227 -5.70 -9.66 11.57
N LEU A 228 -4.91 -8.66 11.15
CA LEU A 228 -5.06 -7.29 11.64
C LEU A 228 -6.48 -6.72 11.41
N GLY A 229 -7.25 -7.30 10.48
CA GLY A 229 -8.38 -6.65 9.83
C GLY A 229 -9.66 -7.15 10.45
N LYS A 230 -9.59 -8.41 10.90
CA LYS A 230 -10.51 -9.00 11.85
C LYS A 230 -10.47 -8.27 13.19
N THR A 231 -9.28 -7.93 13.71
CA THR A 231 -9.14 -7.22 14.99
C THR A 231 -9.90 -5.89 15.00
N LYS A 232 -9.94 -5.17 13.87
CA LYS A 232 -10.68 -3.90 13.74
C LYS A 232 -12.20 -4.07 13.62
N LYS A 233 -12.70 -5.22 13.16
CA LYS A 233 -14.15 -5.47 13.09
C LYS A 233 -14.77 -5.75 14.47
N ILE A 234 -13.95 -5.99 15.49
CA ILE A 234 -14.37 -6.40 16.83
C ILE A 234 -14.21 -5.26 17.85
N ALA A 235 -13.41 -4.23 17.53
CA ALA A 235 -13.21 -3.02 18.34
C ALA A 235 -14.10 -1.88 17.84
#